data_AF-A0A137Q3Z1-F1
#
_entry.id   AF-A0A137Q3Z1-F1
#
_cell.length_a   1.000
_cell.length_b   1.000
_cell.length_c   1.000
_cell.angle_alpha   90.00
_cell.angle_beta   90.00
_cell.angle_gamma   90.00
#
_symmetry.space_group_name_H-M   'P 1'
#
loop_
_entity.id
_entity.type
_entity.pdbx_description
1 polymer ?
#
loop_
_entity_poly.entity_id
_entity_poly.type
_entity_poly.pdbx_seq_one_letter_code
_entity_poly.pdbx_strand_id
1 'polypeptide(L)'
;MLPYQGAGAGSGIEDAYILATLLTHPSIPCPPGTRDIAKVLDIYNRVRVPSAAAMMQATVKQGALYTLDVPELEPYKEGDRIPMDALIKVFTAASENWSWTATDPEEERRIAVDLLQVDSSL
;
A
#
# COMPACT_ATOMS: atom_id res chain seq x y z
N MET A 1 -8.17 6.34 1.60
CA MET A 1 -6.86 6.83 2.05
C MET A 1 -6.82 8.35 1.98
N LEU A 2 -5.91 9.01 2.71
CA LEU A 2 -5.76 10.47 2.69
C LEU A 2 -4.77 10.90 1.59
N PRO A 3 -4.90 12.12 1.03
CA PRO A 3 -4.11 12.55 -0.12
C PRO A 3 -2.67 12.96 0.23
N TYR A 4 -2.25 12.87 1.49
CA TYR A 4 -0.94 13.37 1.97
C TYR A 4 0.28 12.72 1.30
N GLN A 5 0.10 11.60 0.61
CA GLN A 5 1.17 10.96 -0.18
C GLN A 5 0.83 10.80 -1.66
N GLY A 6 -0.31 11.35 -2.14
CA GLY A 6 -0.71 11.25 -3.56
C GLY A 6 -0.89 9.83 -4.09
N ALA A 7 -0.98 8.83 -3.21
CA ALA A 7 -0.84 7.41 -3.52
C ALA A 7 -2.09 6.73 -4.11
N GLY A 8 -3.26 7.37 -3.98
CA GLY A 8 -4.55 6.71 -4.19
C GLY A 8 -4.75 6.14 -5.57
N ALA A 9 -4.42 6.92 -6.59
CA ALA A 9 -4.53 6.45 -7.97
C ALA A 9 -3.50 5.33 -8.25
N GLY A 10 -2.27 5.46 -7.75
CA GLY A 10 -1.23 4.44 -7.90
C GLY A 10 -1.66 3.08 -7.34
N SER A 11 -2.18 3.06 -6.12
CA SER A 11 -2.72 1.84 -5.50
C SER A 11 -3.82 1.19 -6.34
N GLY A 12 -4.74 1.98 -6.91
CA GLY A 12 -5.80 1.45 -7.77
C GLY A 12 -5.29 0.91 -9.10
N ILE A 13 -4.22 1.51 -9.65
CA ILE A 13 -3.54 1.01 -10.85
C ILE A 13 -2.86 -0.33 -10.55
N GLU A 14 -2.19 -0.47 -9.40
CA GLU A 14 -1.61 -1.74 -8.95
C GLU A 14 -2.68 -2.83 -8.78
N ASP A 15 -3.83 -2.49 -8.18
CA ASP A 15 -4.95 -3.42 -8.00
C ASP A 15 -5.44 -3.94 -9.37
N ALA A 16 -5.63 -3.02 -10.32
CA ALA A 16 -6.03 -3.37 -11.68
C ALA A 16 -4.98 -4.22 -12.39
N TYR A 17 -3.69 -3.92 -12.22
CA TYR A 17 -2.58 -4.67 -12.79
C TYR A 17 -2.55 -6.14 -12.31
N ILE A 18 -2.71 -6.35 -11.00
CA ILE A 18 -2.76 -7.70 -10.41
C ILE A 18 -4.02 -8.45 -10.85
N LEU A 19 -5.20 -7.83 -10.76
CA LEU A 19 -6.46 -8.48 -11.16
C LEU A 19 -6.46 -8.85 -12.65
N ALA A 20 -5.99 -7.95 -13.52
CA ALA A 20 -5.87 -8.23 -14.94
C ALA A 20 -4.93 -9.42 -15.20
N THR A 21 -3.80 -9.47 -14.48
CA THR A 21 -2.86 -10.60 -14.59
C THR A 21 -3.51 -11.93 -14.21
N LEU A 22 -4.23 -11.97 -13.09
CA LEU A 22 -4.89 -13.19 -12.61
C LEU A 22 -6.03 -13.64 -13.53
N LEU A 23 -6.89 -12.72 -13.94
CA LEU A 23 -8.07 -13.01 -14.77
C LEU A 23 -7.70 -13.44 -16.20
N THR A 24 -6.55 -13.01 -16.71
CA THR A 24 -6.07 -13.36 -18.05
C THR A 24 -5.03 -14.48 -18.05
N HIS A 25 -4.71 -15.07 -16.89
CA HIS A 25 -3.77 -16.16 -16.79
C HIS A 25 -4.28 -17.40 -17.56
N PRO A 26 -3.43 -18.13 -18.31
CA PRO A 26 -3.87 -19.27 -19.14
C PRO A 26 -4.56 -20.42 -18.38
N SER A 27 -4.38 -20.50 -17.06
CA SER A 27 -5.07 -21.50 -16.22
C SER A 27 -6.51 -21.11 -15.87
N ILE A 28 -6.92 -19.87 -16.15
CA ILE A 28 -8.30 -19.41 -15.92
C ILE A 28 -9.09 -19.53 -17.22
N PRO A 29 -10.22 -20.26 -17.22
CA PRO A 29 -11.04 -20.39 -18.42
C PRO A 29 -11.69 -19.05 -18.80
N CYS A 30 -12.00 -18.90 -20.10
CA CYS A 30 -12.75 -17.77 -20.62
C CYS A 30 -14.06 -18.27 -21.26
N PRO A 31 -15.24 -17.97 -20.68
CA PRO A 31 -15.44 -17.16 -19.47
C PRO A 31 -15.10 -17.91 -18.17
N PRO A 32 -14.67 -17.20 -17.10
CA PRO A 32 -14.37 -17.80 -15.81
C PRO A 32 -15.65 -18.25 -15.09
N GLY A 33 -15.60 -19.41 -14.43
CA GLY A 33 -16.67 -19.88 -13.56
C GLY A 33 -16.61 -19.23 -12.17
N THR A 34 -17.68 -19.42 -11.38
CA THR A 34 -17.76 -18.88 -10.01
C THR A 34 -16.59 -19.31 -9.12
N ARG A 35 -16.12 -20.57 -9.25
CA ARG A 35 -14.98 -21.09 -8.49
C ARG A 35 -13.68 -20.39 -8.87
N ASP A 36 -13.49 -20.10 -10.16
CA ASP A 36 -12.30 -19.41 -10.68
C ASP A 36 -12.26 -17.97 -10.17
N ILE A 37 -13.40 -17.27 -10.23
CA ILE A 37 -13.52 -15.91 -9.68
C ILE A 37 -13.25 -15.88 -8.18
N ALA A 38 -13.84 -16.81 -7.41
CA ALA A 38 -13.59 -16.88 -5.98
C ALA A 38 -12.11 -17.09 -5.65
N LYS A 39 -11.42 -17.96 -6.41
CA LYS A 39 -9.98 -18.21 -6.29
C LYS A 39 -9.16 -16.95 -6.60
N VAL A 40 -9.46 -16.27 -7.71
CA VAL A 40 -8.78 -15.02 -8.10
C VAL A 40 -8.93 -13.95 -7.02
N LEU A 41 -10.14 -13.79 -6.48
CA LEU A 41 -10.41 -12.80 -5.43
C LEU A 41 -9.72 -13.13 -4.10
N ASP A 42 -9.61 -14.42 -3.74
CA ASP A 42 -8.85 -14.83 -2.55
C ASP A 42 -7.37 -14.48 -2.69
N ILE A 43 -6.76 -14.83 -3.82
CA ILE A 43 -5.35 -14.52 -4.11
C ILE A 43 -5.12 -13.01 -4.12
N TYR A 44 -5.98 -12.26 -4.82
CA TYR A 44 -5.93 -10.80 -4.81
C TYR A 44 -5.98 -10.24 -3.39
N ASN A 45 -6.93 -10.70 -2.57
CA ASN A 45 -7.07 -10.23 -1.19
C ASN A 45 -5.81 -10.52 -0.36
N ARG A 46 -5.21 -11.70 -0.51
CA ARG A 46 -4.00 -12.09 0.23
C ARG A 46 -2.78 -11.25 -0.14
N VAL A 47 -2.68 -10.82 -1.39
CA VAL A 47 -1.52 -10.05 -1.88
C VAL A 47 -1.73 -8.55 -1.69
N ARG A 48 -2.88 -8.00 -2.13
CA ARG A 48 -3.07 -6.55 -2.24
C ARG A 48 -3.64 -5.88 -1.00
N VAL A 49 -4.50 -6.55 -0.23
CA VAL A 49 -5.14 -5.92 0.93
C VAL A 49 -4.13 -5.53 2.01
N PRO A 50 -3.13 -6.36 2.38
CA PRO A 50 -2.11 -5.95 3.34
C PRO A 50 -1.33 -4.71 2.90
N SER A 51 -0.90 -4.66 1.63
CA SER A 51 -0.16 -3.52 1.07
C SER A 51 -1.00 -2.25 1.03
N ALA A 52 -2.25 -2.33 0.54
CA ALA A 52 -3.16 -1.20 0.49
C ALA A 52 -3.54 -0.67 1.89
N ALA A 53 -3.68 -1.56 2.88
CA ALA A 53 -3.94 -1.18 4.27
C ALA A 53 -2.73 -0.48 4.90
N ALA A 54 -1.51 -1.00 4.68
CA ALA A 54 -0.29 -0.36 5.15
C ALA A 54 -0.10 1.04 4.54
N MET A 55 -0.37 1.19 3.24
CA MET A 55 -0.37 2.48 2.55
C MET A 55 -1.40 3.46 3.14
N MET A 56 -2.63 3.00 3.40
CA MET A 56 -3.65 3.83 4.04
C MET A 56 -3.18 4.35 5.39
N GLN A 57 -2.59 3.50 6.24
CA GLN A 57 -2.07 3.92 7.54
C GLN A 57 -0.91 4.91 7.40
N ALA A 58 -0.01 4.69 6.44
CA ALA A 58 1.10 5.59 6.15
C ALA A 58 0.61 6.99 5.76
N THR A 59 -0.49 7.10 4.99
CA THR A 59 -1.06 8.41 4.62
C THR A 59 -1.60 9.19 5.82
N VAL A 60 -2.14 8.50 6.83
CA VAL A 60 -2.60 9.14 8.07
C VAL A 60 -1.42 9.68 8.86
N LYS A 61 -0.37 8.86 9.03
CA LYS A 61 0.87 9.28 9.69
C LYS A 61 1.54 10.46 8.97
N GLN A 62 1.52 10.47 7.64
CA GLN A 62 2.04 11.59 6.86
C GLN A 62 1.28 12.88 7.11
N GLY A 63 -0.05 12.81 7.23
CA GLY A 63 -0.89 13.96 7.57
C GLY A 63 -0.46 14.58 8.89
N ALA A 64 -0.35 13.76 9.94
CA ALA A 64 0.11 14.17 11.26
C ALA A 64 1.49 14.85 11.23
N LEU A 65 2.44 14.28 10.47
CA LEU A 65 3.77 14.86 10.28
C LEU A 65 3.73 16.23 9.59
N TYR A 66 2.90 16.40 8.56
CA TYR A 66 2.77 17.67 7.84
C TYR A 66 2.02 18.75 8.62
N THR A 67 1.11 18.36 9.51
CA THR A 67 0.40 19.28 10.39
C THR A 67 1.12 19.53 11.71
N LEU A 68 2.32 18.96 11.90
CA LEU A 68 3.10 19.01 13.14
C LEU A 68 2.33 18.46 14.35
N ASP A 69 1.35 17.60 14.12
CA ASP A 69 0.52 16.94 15.13
C ASP A 69 1.16 15.61 15.53
N VAL A 70 2.31 15.71 16.20
CA VAL A 70 3.13 14.55 16.57
C VAL A 70 3.60 14.65 18.03
N PRO A 71 3.79 13.50 18.71
CA PRO A 71 4.21 13.47 20.12
C PRO A 71 5.48 14.28 20.41
N GLU A 72 6.42 14.33 19.46
CA GLU A 72 7.66 15.11 19.57
C GLU A 72 7.42 16.62 19.77
N LEU A 73 6.29 17.14 19.27
CA LEU A 73 5.98 18.56 19.27
C LEU A 73 4.84 18.93 20.23
N GLU A 74 4.15 17.96 20.85
CA GLU A 74 3.10 18.19 21.86
C GLU A 74 3.46 19.20 22.97
N PRO A 75 4.71 19.25 23.50
CA PRO A 75 5.06 20.19 24.56
C PRO A 75 5.12 21.66 24.12
N TYR A 76 5.19 21.92 22.81
CA TYR A 76 5.40 23.26 22.25
C TYR A 76 4.07 23.85 21.76
N LYS A 77 3.91 25.16 21.95
CA LYS A 77 2.77 25.92 21.46
C LYS A 77 3.16 26.86 20.34
N GLU A 78 2.16 27.37 19.63
CA GLU A 78 2.38 28.38 18.61
C GLU A 78 3.11 29.60 19.20
N GLY A 79 4.23 29.98 18.57
CA GLY A 79 5.12 31.06 19.03
C GLY A 79 6.32 30.60 19.86
N ASP A 80 6.35 29.34 20.31
CA ASP A 80 7.50 28.80 21.03
C ASP A 80 8.70 28.57 20.10
N ARG A 81 9.91 28.68 20.67
CA ARG A 81 11.14 28.28 19.99
C ARG A 81 11.33 26.79 20.13
N ILE A 82 11.17 26.08 19.00
CA ILE A 82 11.38 24.64 18.93
C ILE A 82 12.88 24.35 18.71
N PRO A 83 13.49 23.42 19.46
CA PRO A 83 14.84 22.93 19.20
C PRO A 83 15.00 22.38 17.79
N MET A 84 16.13 22.67 17.14
CA MET A 84 16.37 22.28 15.75
C MET A 84 16.44 20.75 15.58
N ASP A 85 16.97 20.04 16.57
CA ASP A 85 17.03 18.58 16.61
C ASP A 85 15.64 17.93 16.62
N ALA A 86 14.68 18.50 17.35
CA ALA A 86 13.29 18.04 17.34
C ALA A 86 12.65 18.22 15.96
N LEU A 87 12.87 19.37 15.31
CA LEU A 87 12.40 19.61 13.94
C LEU A 87 13.04 18.65 12.94
N ILE A 88 14.36 18.47 13.01
CA ILE A 88 15.08 17.53 12.13
C ILE A 88 14.48 16.13 12.25
N LYS A 89 14.22 15.65 13.48
CA LYS A 89 13.60 14.34 13.69
C LYS A 89 12.25 14.20 12.98
N VAL A 90 11.38 15.22 13.08
CA VAL A 90 10.07 15.22 12.42
C VAL A 90 10.21 15.23 10.90
N PHE A 91 11.08 16.07 10.35
CA PHE A 91 11.29 16.16 8.89
C PHE A 91 11.97 14.91 8.32
N THR A 92 12.91 14.31 9.05
CA THR A 92 13.49 13.01 8.68
C THR A 92 12.42 11.94 8.65
N ALA A 93 11.57 11.84 9.68
CA ALA A 93 10.46 10.90 9.70
C ALA A 93 9.47 11.15 8.54
N ALA A 94 9.19 12.41 8.20
CA ALA A 94 8.34 12.78 7.06
C ALA A 94 8.95 12.35 5.72
N SER A 95 10.28 12.41 5.58
CA SER A 95 11.00 11.95 4.38
C SER A 95 11.06 10.42 4.31
N GLU A 96 11.35 9.73 5.42
CA GLU A 96 11.46 8.27 5.47
C GLU A 96 10.11 7.59 5.27
N ASN A 97 9.01 8.22 5.70
CA ASN A 97 7.67 7.66 5.54
C ASN A 97 7.20 7.60 4.06
N TRP A 98 8.00 8.08 3.12
CA TRP A 98 7.84 7.83 1.68
C TRP A 98 8.44 6.51 1.21
N SER A 99 9.19 5.76 2.04
CA SER A 99 9.90 4.55 1.61
C SER A 99 8.99 3.46 1.06
N TRP A 100 7.70 3.44 1.43
CA TRP A 100 6.73 2.47 0.91
C TRP A 100 6.34 2.72 -0.54
N THR A 101 6.54 3.93 -1.12
CA THR A 101 6.30 4.13 -2.56
C THR A 101 7.28 3.35 -3.44
N ALA A 102 8.29 2.74 -2.83
CA ALA A 102 9.18 1.78 -3.47
C ALA A 102 8.63 0.34 -3.45
N THR A 103 7.32 0.13 -3.22
CA THR A 103 6.69 -1.18 -3.52
C THR A 103 7.03 -1.59 -4.94
N ASP A 104 7.27 -2.89 -5.13
CA ASP A 104 7.51 -3.48 -6.45
C ASP A 104 6.25 -4.25 -6.86
N PRO A 105 5.34 -3.65 -7.67
CA PRO A 105 4.14 -4.33 -8.16
C PRO A 105 4.46 -5.61 -8.94
N GLU A 106 5.67 -5.73 -9.50
CA GLU A 106 6.10 -6.93 -10.21
C GLU A 106 6.36 -8.09 -9.24
N GLU A 107 6.87 -7.82 -8.04
CA GLU A 107 7.02 -8.84 -6.99
C GLU A 107 5.67 -9.34 -6.51
N GLU A 108 4.73 -8.43 -6.23
CA GLU A 108 3.36 -8.80 -5.85
C GLU A 108 2.67 -9.62 -6.95
N ARG A 109 2.91 -9.27 -8.21
CA ARG A 109 2.42 -10.04 -9.37
C ARG A 109 3.00 -11.44 -9.40
N ARG A 110 4.31 -11.60 -9.20
CA ARG A 110 4.96 -12.92 -9.13
C ARG A 110 4.32 -13.79 -8.05
N ILE A 111 4.19 -13.26 -6.83
CA ILE A 111 3.55 -13.96 -5.70
C ILE A 111 2.11 -14.37 -6.05
N ALA A 112 1.33 -13.47 -6.66
CA ALA A 112 -0.05 -13.77 -7.05
C ALA A 112 -0.15 -14.90 -8.08
N VAL A 113 0.74 -14.91 -9.08
CA VAL A 113 0.80 -15.95 -10.11
C VAL A 113 1.23 -17.29 -9.51
N ASP A 114 2.23 -17.30 -8.62
CA ASP A 114 2.69 -18.53 -7.97
C ASP A 114 1.58 -19.17 -7.14
N LEU A 115 0.83 -18.36 -6.37
CA LEU A 115 -0.34 -18.83 -5.62
C LEU A 115 -1.42 -19.43 -6.53
N LEU A 116 -1.64 -18.84 -7.71
CA LEU A 116 -2.61 -19.33 -8.68
C LEU A 116 -2.23 -20.71 -9.23
N GLN A 117 -0.93 -20.93 -9.48
CA GLN A 117 -0.39 -22.17 -10.03
C GLN A 117 -0.35 -23.30 -9.00
N VAL A 118 0.03 -23.03 -7.75
CA VAL A 118 0.08 -24.04 -6.67
C VAL A 118 -1.30 -24.68 -6.44
N ASP A 119 -2.36 -23.87 -6.38
CA ASP A 119 -3.73 -24.35 -6.18
C ASP A 119 -4.37 -24.98 -7.44
N SER A 120 -3.65 -25.09 -8.55
CA SER A 120 -4.11 -25.81 -9.75
C SER A 120 -3.64 -27.27 -9.78
N SER A 121 -2.91 -27.70 -8.74
CA SER A 121 -2.26 -29.03 -8.61
C SER A 121 -3.07 -30.05 -7.81
N LEU A 122 -4.30 -29.71 -7.41
CA LEU A 122 -5.26 -30.51 -6.62
C LEU A 122 -6.58 -30.65 -7.37
#